data_AF-A0A1Q5H384-F1
#
_entry.id   AF-A0A1Q5H384-F1
#
_cell.length_a   1.000
_cell.length_b   1.000
_cell.length_c   1.000
_cell.angle_alpha   90.00
_cell.angle_beta   90.00
_cell.angle_gamma   90.00
#
_symmetry.space_group_name_H-M   'P 1'
#
loop_
_entity.id
_entity.type
_entity.pdbx_description
1 polymer ?
#
loop_
_entity_poly.entity_id
_entity_poly.type
_entity_poly.pdbx_seq_one_letter_code
_entity_poly.pdbx_strand_id
1 'polypeptide(L)'
;MNQCTAVALLPPPTYAVALAAPGQSPEPGHVLCELGEDHEEAHAAMLWEHHQNGRPGIAVWARWGAGAARLAPLSWCGVLDPRDADTACGLFAGHPAAHDWEITDPTYEAITRELARHHPHLFR
;
A
#
# COMPACT_ATOMS: atom_id res chain seq x y z
N MET A 1 -0.85 4.60 15.16
CA MET A 1 -2.08 5.10 14.50
C MET A 1 -2.64 3.95 13.68
N ASN A 2 -3.95 3.69 13.63
CA ASN A 2 -4.42 2.57 12.81
C ASN A 2 -4.35 2.92 11.31
N GLN A 3 -4.27 1.90 10.46
CA GLN A 3 -4.37 2.06 9.03
C GLN A 3 -5.76 2.58 8.62
N CYS A 4 -5.79 3.50 7.66
CA CYS A 4 -7.01 3.99 7.04
C CYS A 4 -7.76 2.84 6.33
N THR A 5 -9.06 2.72 6.56
CA THR A 5 -9.88 1.64 6.00
C THR A 5 -10.50 1.97 4.63
N ALA A 6 -10.09 3.09 4.01
CA ALA A 6 -10.64 3.50 2.72
C ALA A 6 -10.21 2.51 1.62
N VAL A 7 -11.16 2.14 0.77
CA VAL A 7 -10.94 1.19 -0.33
C VAL A 7 -11.30 1.83 -1.66
N ALA A 8 -10.54 1.51 -2.71
CA ALA A 8 -10.89 1.82 -4.09
C ALA A 8 -10.91 0.55 -4.95
N LEU A 9 -11.76 0.58 -5.99
CA LEU A 9 -11.76 -0.44 -7.04
C LEU A 9 -10.99 0.07 -8.25
N LEU A 10 -9.98 -0.69 -8.67
CA LEU A 10 -9.20 -0.43 -9.86
C LEU A 10 -9.80 -1.22 -11.03
N PRO A 11 -10.12 -0.56 -12.16
CA PRO A 11 -10.60 -1.28 -13.32
C PRO A 11 -9.53 -2.27 -13.82
N PRO A 12 -9.93 -3.41 -14.39
CA PRO A 12 -8.98 -4.35 -14.96
C PRO A 12 -8.11 -3.67 -16.02
N PRO A 13 -6.79 -3.96 -16.07
CA PRO A 13 -5.93 -3.47 -17.13
C PRO A 13 -6.44 -3.90 -18.51
N THR A 14 -6.24 -3.06 -19.53
CA THR A 14 -6.74 -3.32 -20.89
C THR A 14 -6.27 -4.66 -21.47
N TYR A 15 -5.05 -5.08 -21.16
CA TYR A 15 -4.53 -6.39 -21.55
C TYR A 15 -5.27 -7.55 -20.87
N ALA A 16 -5.72 -7.39 -19.63
CA ALA A 16 -6.50 -8.41 -18.94
C ALA A 16 -7.90 -8.54 -19.56
N VAL A 17 -8.51 -7.40 -19.92
CA VAL A 17 -9.78 -7.38 -20.66
C VAL A 17 -9.63 -8.06 -22.03
N ALA A 18 -8.53 -7.82 -22.73
CA ALA A 18 -8.28 -8.40 -24.06
C ALA A 18 -8.11 -9.94 -24.03
N LEU A 19 -7.75 -10.51 -22.89
CA LEU A 19 -7.60 -11.95 -22.70
C LEU A 19 -8.88 -12.65 -22.20
N ALA A 20 -9.93 -11.89 -21.89
CA ALA A 20 -11.17 -12.46 -21.38
C ALA A 20 -11.92 -13.27 -22.44
N ALA A 21 -12.58 -14.36 -22.03
CA ALA A 21 -13.44 -15.13 -22.93
C ALA A 21 -14.65 -14.28 -23.39
N PRO A 22 -15.24 -14.56 -24.58
CA PRO A 22 -16.41 -13.85 -25.05
C PRO A 22 -17.55 -13.86 -24.01
N GLY A 23 -18.08 -12.68 -23.70
CA GLY A 23 -19.14 -12.52 -22.69
C GLY A 23 -18.65 -12.50 -21.24
N GLN A 24 -17.34 -12.57 -21.00
CA GLN A 24 -16.74 -12.39 -19.67
C GLN A 24 -15.98 -11.07 -19.58
N SER A 25 -16.01 -10.46 -18.40
CA SER A 25 -15.18 -9.30 -18.06
C SER A 25 -14.49 -9.59 -16.73
N PRO A 26 -13.18 -9.34 -16.60
CA PRO A 26 -12.51 -9.48 -15.32
C PRO A 26 -13.14 -8.55 -14.27
N GLU A 27 -13.24 -9.01 -13.03
CA GLU A 27 -13.72 -8.16 -11.95
C GLU A 27 -12.68 -7.08 -11.59
N PRO A 28 -13.10 -5.87 -11.18
CA PRO A 28 -12.20 -4.87 -10.63
C PRO A 28 -11.42 -5.40 -9.43
N GLY A 29 -10.12 -5.11 -9.38
CA GLY A 29 -9.30 -5.36 -8.19
C GLY A 29 -9.60 -4.32 -7.12
N HIS A 30 -9.44 -4.66 -5.83
CA HIS A 30 -9.55 -3.70 -4.74
C HIS A 30 -8.17 -3.33 -4.20
N VAL A 31 -8.02 -2.09 -3.73
CA VAL A 31 -6.85 -1.61 -3.00
C VAL A 31 -7.28 -0.90 -1.73
N LEU A 32 -6.51 -1.10 -0.66
CA LEU A 32 -6.73 -0.51 0.66
C LEU A 32 -5.75 0.64 0.87
N CYS A 33 -6.19 1.73 1.49
CA CYS A 33 -5.30 2.85 1.82
C CYS A 33 -4.17 2.41 2.77
N GLU A 34 -2.93 2.73 2.43
CA GLU A 34 -1.73 2.42 3.22
C GLU A 34 -1.37 3.53 4.22
N LEU A 35 -2.09 4.66 4.18
CA LEU A 35 -1.89 5.77 5.10
C LEU A 35 -2.56 5.48 6.45
N GLY A 36 -2.09 6.14 7.51
CA GLY A 36 -2.75 6.10 8.81
C GLY A 36 -4.10 6.83 8.79
N GLU A 37 -4.99 6.50 9.71
CA GLU A 37 -6.28 7.16 9.89
C GLU A 37 -6.15 8.68 10.15
N ASP A 38 -7.26 9.42 10.06
CA ASP A 38 -7.33 10.87 10.29
C ASP A 38 -6.45 11.73 9.34
N HIS A 39 -6.28 11.28 8.08
CA HIS A 39 -5.67 12.07 7.00
C HIS A 39 -6.75 12.74 6.11
N GLU A 40 -6.47 13.95 5.60
CA GLU A 40 -7.41 14.73 4.77
C GLU A 40 -7.07 14.66 3.27
N GLU A 41 -5.88 14.21 2.94
CA GLU A 41 -5.37 14.12 1.58
C GLU A 41 -5.96 12.91 0.83
N ALA A 42 -5.68 12.84 -0.48
CA ALA A 42 -6.03 11.67 -1.28
C ALA A 42 -5.38 10.40 -0.69
N HIS A 43 -6.22 9.38 -0.46
CA HIS A 43 -5.83 8.02 -0.12
C HIS A 43 -4.82 7.47 -1.12
N ALA A 44 -4.01 6.52 -0.68
CA ALA A 44 -2.94 5.97 -1.50
C ALA A 44 -2.67 4.49 -1.20
N ALA A 45 -2.32 3.73 -2.23
CA ALA A 45 -1.86 2.34 -2.12
C ALA A 45 -0.75 2.09 -3.15
N MET A 46 0.33 1.43 -2.74
CA MET A 46 1.45 1.08 -3.62
C MET A 46 1.04 -0.14 -4.47
N LEU A 47 1.20 -0.03 -5.79
CA LEU A 47 0.87 -1.12 -6.70
C LEU A 47 2.12 -1.85 -7.19
N TRP A 48 3.10 -1.07 -7.63
CA TRP A 48 4.32 -1.61 -8.24
C TRP A 48 5.51 -0.78 -7.84
N GLU A 49 6.56 -1.45 -7.41
CA GLU A 49 7.88 -0.86 -7.29
C GLU A 49 8.58 -0.80 -8.65
N HIS A 50 9.26 0.30 -8.91
CA HIS A 50 10.14 0.47 -10.06
C HIS A 50 11.58 0.68 -9.57
N HIS A 51 12.30 -0.44 -9.50
CA HIS A 51 13.74 -0.43 -9.22
C HIS A 51 14.51 0.07 -10.43
N GLN A 52 15.24 1.17 -10.25
CA GLN A 52 16.26 1.62 -11.21
C GLN A 52 17.64 1.44 -10.57
N ASN A 53 18.49 0.63 -11.18
CA ASN A 53 19.86 0.38 -10.71
C ASN A 53 20.58 1.72 -10.43
N GLY A 54 20.95 1.96 -9.17
CA GLY A 54 21.75 3.11 -8.74
C GLY A 54 21.00 4.45 -8.63
N ARG A 55 19.67 4.48 -8.62
CA ARG A 55 18.86 5.69 -8.33
C ARG A 55 17.85 5.42 -7.22
N PRO A 56 17.47 6.43 -6.41
CA PRO A 56 16.35 6.26 -5.49
C PRO A 56 15.11 5.82 -6.29
N GLY A 57 14.54 4.68 -5.90
CA GLY A 57 13.47 4.03 -6.62
C GLY A 57 12.23 4.92 -6.75
N ILE A 58 11.43 4.66 -7.77
CA ILE A 58 10.08 5.21 -7.91
C ILE A 58 9.13 4.05 -7.66
N ALA A 59 7.95 4.31 -7.10
CA ALA A 59 6.85 3.36 -7.08
C ALA A 59 5.64 3.96 -7.80
N VAL A 60 4.81 3.09 -8.36
CA VAL A 60 3.51 3.44 -8.92
C VAL A 60 2.47 3.28 -7.83
N TRP A 61 1.79 4.37 -7.52
CA TRP A 61 0.76 4.45 -6.49
C TRP A 61 -0.61 4.64 -7.13
N ALA A 62 -1.62 3.93 -6.64
CA ALA A 62 -3.01 4.32 -6.81
C ALA A 62 -3.33 5.44 -5.83
N ARG A 63 -3.94 6.54 -6.31
CA ARG A 63 -4.40 7.65 -5.47
C ARG A 63 -5.85 7.99 -5.73
N TRP A 64 -6.64 8.19 -4.69
CA TRP A 64 -8.06 8.51 -4.82
C TRP A 64 -8.59 9.39 -3.69
N GLY A 65 -9.72 10.04 -3.95
CA GLY A 65 -10.50 10.78 -2.97
C GLY A 65 -11.98 10.49 -3.26
N ALA A 66 -12.80 11.52 -3.40
CA ALA A 66 -14.21 11.35 -3.81
C ALA A 66 -14.41 10.87 -5.27
N GLY A 67 -13.35 10.84 -6.08
CA GLY A 67 -13.39 10.46 -7.50
C GLY A 67 -12.66 9.14 -7.80
N ALA A 68 -12.61 8.80 -9.09
CA ALA A 68 -11.90 7.61 -9.56
C ALA A 68 -10.40 7.62 -9.19
N ALA A 69 -9.87 6.45 -8.89
CA ALA A 69 -8.46 6.27 -8.61
C ALA A 69 -7.59 6.62 -9.83
N ARG A 70 -6.45 7.25 -9.57
CA ARG A 70 -5.45 7.63 -10.57
C ARG A 70 -4.12 7.00 -10.23
N LEU A 71 -3.38 6.56 -11.25
CA LEU A 71 -2.03 6.05 -11.07
C LEU A 71 -1.02 7.20 -11.12
N ALA A 72 -0.12 7.26 -10.15
CA ALA A 72 0.92 8.28 -10.05
C ALA A 72 2.28 7.64 -9.76
N PRO A 73 3.33 7.94 -10.54
CA PRO A 73 4.69 7.59 -10.16
C PRO A 73 5.18 8.55 -9.06
N LEU A 74 5.54 8.02 -7.90
CA LEU A 74 6.05 8.80 -6.77
C LEU A 74 7.34 8.19 -6.23
N SER A 75 8.27 9.04 -5.83
CA SER A 75 9.49 8.62 -5.12
C SER A 75 9.14 8.05 -3.75
N TRP A 76 9.96 7.13 -3.24
CA TRP A 76 9.88 6.68 -1.85
C TRP A 76 10.20 7.79 -0.87
N CYS A 77 9.65 7.70 0.33
CA CYS A 77 10.03 8.51 1.47
C CYS A 77 11.47 8.18 1.86
N GLY A 78 12.30 9.22 2.04
CA GLY A 78 13.72 9.07 2.38
C GLY A 78 13.99 9.03 3.88
N VAL A 79 12.96 9.03 4.72
CA VAL A 79 13.13 9.02 6.18
C VAL A 79 13.40 7.59 6.64
N LEU A 80 14.41 7.43 7.49
CA LEU A 80 14.81 6.15 8.08
C LEU A 80 14.10 5.93 9.42
N ASP A 81 13.76 4.67 9.73
CA ASP A 81 13.19 4.32 11.03
C ASP A 81 14.22 4.63 12.12
N PRO A 82 13.89 5.45 13.14
CA PRO A 82 14.82 5.75 14.23
C PRO A 82 15.22 4.52 15.05
N ARG A 83 14.49 3.41 14.95
CA ARG A 83 14.76 2.12 15.61
C ARG A 83 15.61 1.18 14.76
N ASP A 84 15.64 1.41 13.45
CA ASP A 84 16.40 0.62 12.48
C ASP A 84 16.87 1.54 11.33
N ALA A 85 18.11 2.01 11.44
CA ALA A 85 18.67 2.98 10.51
C ALA A 85 18.89 2.44 9.08
N ASP A 86 18.77 1.13 8.87
CA ASP A 86 18.85 0.51 7.53
C ASP A 86 17.46 0.40 6.86
N THR A 87 16.38 0.65 7.62
CA THR A 87 15.00 0.57 7.12
C THR A 87 14.46 1.97 6.83
N ALA A 88 14.09 2.21 5.57
CA ALA A 88 13.43 3.44 5.14
C ALA A 88 11.91 3.30 5.16
N CYS A 89 11.21 4.43 5.24
CA CYS A 89 9.76 4.46 5.24
C CYS A 89 9.20 3.95 3.90
N GLY A 90 8.33 2.94 3.97
CA GLY A 90 7.64 2.32 2.83
C GLY A 90 6.53 3.16 2.20
N LEU A 91 6.41 4.45 2.50
CA LEU A 91 5.43 5.35 1.88
C LEU A 91 6.06 6.25 0.82
N PHE A 92 5.23 6.94 0.03
CA PHE A 92 5.73 7.91 -0.95
C PHE A 92 6.23 9.20 -0.30
N ALA A 93 7.17 9.89 -0.95
CA ALA A 93 7.70 11.16 -0.49
C ALA A 93 6.59 12.23 -0.38
N GLY A 94 6.48 12.85 0.79
CA GLY A 94 5.40 13.81 1.09
C GLY A 94 4.06 13.16 1.39
N HIS A 95 4.06 11.89 1.81
CA HIS A 95 2.87 11.26 2.38
C HIS A 95 2.35 12.08 3.58
N PRO A 96 1.02 12.15 3.75
CA PRO A 96 0.45 12.72 4.95
C PRO A 96 0.61 11.75 6.12
N ALA A 97 0.27 12.24 7.31
CA ALA A 97 0.24 11.45 8.55
C ALA A 97 1.62 10.88 8.95
N ALA A 98 1.58 9.79 9.71
CA ALA A 98 2.72 9.13 10.31
C ALA A 98 3.52 8.30 9.28
N HIS A 99 4.78 7.99 9.59
CA HIS A 99 5.55 7.03 8.79
C HIS A 99 4.94 5.62 8.90
N ASP A 100 5.17 4.78 7.90
CA ASP A 100 4.67 3.39 7.84
C ASP A 100 4.84 2.63 9.15
N TRP A 101 5.99 2.79 9.80
CA TRP A 101 6.32 2.10 11.04
C TRP A 101 5.58 2.62 12.29
N GLU A 102 4.82 3.70 12.16
CA GLU A 102 3.90 4.27 13.15
C GLU A 102 2.44 3.92 12.84
N ILE A 103 2.19 3.31 11.67
CA ILE A 103 0.88 2.85 11.21
C ILE A 103 0.72 1.37 11.57
N THR A 104 -0.36 1.07 12.27
CA THR A 104 -0.75 -0.28 12.69
C THR A 104 -1.84 -0.77 11.75
N ASP A 105 -1.56 -1.82 10.97
CA ASP A 105 -2.62 -2.58 10.29
C ASP A 105 -3.29 -3.52 11.32
N PRO A 106 -4.56 -3.27 11.72
CA PRO A 106 -5.24 -4.10 12.70
C PRO A 106 -5.47 -5.54 12.22
N THR A 107 -5.56 -5.74 10.90
CA THR A 107 -5.72 -7.07 10.30
C THR A 107 -4.40 -7.85 10.43
N TYR A 108 -3.28 -7.20 10.09
CA TYR A 108 -1.96 -7.79 10.27
C TYR A 108 -1.69 -8.13 11.74
N GLU A 109 -2.01 -7.25 12.69
CA GLU A 109 -1.87 -7.55 14.12
C GLU A 109 -2.72 -8.74 14.56
N ALA A 110 -3.98 -8.80 14.11
CA ALA A 110 -4.88 -9.89 14.45
C ALA A 110 -4.36 -11.24 13.92
N ILE A 111 -3.91 -11.27 12.65
CA ILE A 111 -3.30 -12.46 12.03
C ILE A 111 -2.03 -12.85 12.79
N THR A 112 -1.17 -11.88 13.09
CA THR A 112 0.09 -12.11 13.81
C THR A 112 -0.15 -12.70 15.20
N ARG A 113 -1.14 -12.17 15.93
CA ARG A 113 -1.53 -12.69 17.25
C ARG A 113 -2.05 -14.12 17.17
N GLU A 114 -2.85 -14.43 16.15
CA GLU A 114 -3.36 -15.77 15.94
C GLU A 114 -2.25 -16.75 15.56
N LEU A 115 -1.33 -16.34 14.68
CA LEU A 115 -0.15 -17.13 14.31
C LEU A 115 0.74 -17.38 15.53
N ALA A 116 0.95 -16.39 16.39
CA ALA A 116 1.71 -16.56 17.63
C ALA A 116 1.06 -17.56 18.60
N ARG A 117 -0.28 -17.60 18.66
CA ARG A 117 -1.04 -18.57 19.45
C ARG A 117 -0.86 -19.99 18.92
N HIS A 118 -0.83 -20.18 17.61
CA HIS A 118 -0.67 -21.49 16.97
C HIS A 118 0.79 -21.96 16.87
N HIS A 119 1.74 -21.03 16.74
CA HIS A 119 3.15 -21.32 16.46
C HIS A 119 4.10 -20.53 17.37
N PRO A 120 4.05 -20.70 18.71
CA PRO A 120 4.80 -19.86 19.65
C PRO A 120 6.33 -19.96 19.51
N HIS A 121 6.85 -21.01 18.87
CA HIS A 121 8.28 -21.18 18.63
C HIS A 121 8.84 -20.26 17.53
N LEU A 122 7.99 -19.65 16.69
CA LEU A 122 8.38 -18.70 15.65
C LEU A 122 8.46 -17.24 16.14
N PHE A 123 7.97 -16.95 17.36
CA PHE A 123 7.81 -15.60 17.91
C PHE A 123 8.55 -15.42 19.24
N ARG A 124 9.66 -16.14 19.43
CA ARG A 124 10.50 -16.05 20.64
C ARG A 124 11.44 -14.86 20.62
#